data_AF-A0A938KJ35-F1
#
_entry.id   AF-A0A938KJ35-F1
#
_cell.length_a   1.000
_cell.length_b   1.000
_cell.length_c   1.000
_cell.angle_alpha   90.00
_cell.angle_beta   90.00
_cell.angle_gamma   90.00
#
_symmetry.space_group_name_H-M   'P 1'
#
loop_
_entity.id
_entity.type
_entity.pdbx_description
1 polymer ?
#
loop_
_entity_poly.entity_id
_entity_poly.type
_entity_poly.pdbx_seq_one_letter_code
_entity_poly.pdbx_strand_id
1 'polypeptide(L)' 'MPTVTVKMPPALHARLAAEAARRRTSKSAILRESFARGPAQAPATSFFERARQYVGAAAGPGDLSTNPKHLAGYGKSRRP' A
#
# COMPACT_ATOMS: atom_id res chain seq x y z
N MET A 1 -0.19 -32.27 13.76
CA MET A 1 0.06 -30.84 13.43
C MET A 1 1.29 -30.39 14.21
N PRO A 2 2.34 -29.87 13.56
CA PRO A 2 3.40 -29.17 14.26
C PRO A 2 2.83 -27.96 15.01
N THR A 3 3.25 -27.76 16.26
CA THR A 3 2.76 -26.68 17.13
C THR A 3 3.85 -25.66 17.34
N VAL A 4 3.48 -24.38 17.32
CA VAL A 4 4.39 -23.25 17.55
C VAL A 4 3.91 -22.49 18.78
N THR A 5 4.83 -22.22 19.70
CA THR A 5 4.60 -21.38 20.87
C THR A 5 5.27 -20.04 20.63
N VAL A 6 4.51 -18.95 20.68
CA VAL A 6 5.02 -17.59 20.44
C VAL A 6 4.79 -16.76 21.70
N LYS A 7 5.88 -16.19 22.24
CA LYS A 7 5.78 -15.16 23.28
C LYS A 7 5.25 -13.87 22.64
N MET A 8 4.19 -13.32 23.22
CA MET A 8 3.50 -12.16 22.67
C MET A 8 3.21 -11.14 23.77
N PRO A 9 3.42 -9.84 23.52
CA PRO A 9 3.00 -8.78 24.42
C PRO A 9 1.49 -8.88 24.74
N PRO A 10 1.05 -8.59 25.97
CA PRO A 10 -0.36 -8.70 26.37
C PRO A 10 -1.31 -7.89 25.48
N ALA A 11 -0.90 -6.68 25.07
CA ALA A 11 -1.70 -5.83 24.19
C ALA A 11 -1.97 -6.47 22.82
N LEU A 12 -0.98 -7.17 22.24
CA LEU A 12 -1.15 -7.87 20.96
C LEU A 12 -2.04 -9.10 21.12
N HIS A 13 -1.92 -9.83 22.23
CA HIS A 13 -2.79 -10.95 22.54
C HIS A 13 -4.26 -10.53 22.69
N ALA A 14 -4.50 -9.41 23.39
CA ALA A 14 -5.84 -8.84 23.56
C ALA A 14 -6.46 -8.44 22.21
N ARG A 15 -5.69 -7.81 21.32
CA ARG A 15 -6.15 -7.48 19.96
C ARG A 15 -6.49 -8.74 19.15
N LEU A 16 -5.65 -9.78 19.23
CA LEU A 16 -5.91 -11.05 18.56
C LEU A 16 -7.17 -11.74 19.10
N ALA A 17 -7.39 -11.68 20.41
CA ALA A 17 -8.59 -12.24 21.05
C ALA A 17 -9.87 -11.49 20.64
N ALA A 18 -9.83 -10.15 20.61
CA ALA A 18 -10.95 -9.33 20.16
C ALA A 18 -11.29 -9.62 18.68
N GLU A 19 -10.28 -9.76 17.83
CA GLU A 19 -10.48 -10.09 16.41
C GLU A 19 -11.05 -11.51 16.22
N ALA A 20 -10.58 -12.48 17.01
CA ALA A 20 -11.11 -13.84 17.03
C ALA A 20 -12.60 -13.87 17.40
N ALA A 21 -12.98 -13.12 18.44
CA ALA A 21 -14.38 -12.97 18.85
C ALA A 21 -15.22 -12.31 17.74
N ARG A 22 -14.73 -11.20 17.16
CA ARG A 22 -15.41 -10.47 16.09
C ARG A 22 -15.67 -11.35 14.86
N ARG A 23 -14.68 -12.17 14.46
CA ARG A 23 -14.79 -13.09 13.32
C ARG A 23 -15.44 -14.43 13.64
N ARG A 24 -15.80 -14.69 14.92
CA ARG A 24 -16.29 -16.00 15.41
C ARG A 24 -15.38 -17.16 14.99
N THR A 25 -14.07 -16.96 15.12
CA THR A 25 -13.04 -17.94 14.75
C THR A 25 -11.99 -18.07 15.85
N SER A 26 -11.04 -18.99 15.71
CA SER A 26 -9.98 -19.19 16.70
C SER A 26 -8.77 -18.28 16.44
N LYS A 27 -8.05 -17.95 17.51
CA LYS A 27 -6.77 -17.20 17.44
C LYS A 27 -5.77 -17.88 16.50
N SER A 28 -5.70 -19.22 16.54
CA SER A 28 -4.82 -20.00 15.66
C SER A 28 -5.29 -20.00 14.21
N ALA A 29 -6.58 -19.89 13.93
CA ALA A 29 -7.10 -19.74 12.57
C ALA A 29 -6.69 -18.39 11.98
N ILE A 30 -6.81 -17.31 12.74
CA ILE A 30 -6.35 -15.97 12.30
C ILE A 30 -4.86 -15.98 12.03
N LEU A 31 -4.04 -16.53 12.93
CA LEU A 31 -2.59 -16.60 12.72
C LEU A 31 -2.25 -17.41 11.47
N ARG A 32 -2.85 -18.59 11.29
CA ARG A 32 -2.66 -19.41 10.08
C ARG A 32 -3.07 -18.67 8.81
N GLU A 33 -4.19 -17.95 8.83
CA GLU A 33 -4.65 -17.14 7.71
C GLU A 33 -3.65 -16.01 7.39
N SER A 34 -3.13 -15.32 8.41
CA SER A 34 -2.12 -14.28 8.23
C SER A 34 -0.82 -14.84 7.66
N PHE A 35 -0.37 -16.01 8.10
CA PHE A 35 0.81 -16.66 7.52
C PHE A 35 0.56 -17.14 6.08
N ALA A 36 -0.63 -17.66 5.79
CA ALA A 36 -1.00 -18.12 4.45
C ALA A 36 -1.13 -16.97 3.43
N ARG A 37 -1.61 -15.80 3.87
CA ARG A 37 -1.64 -14.59 3.02
C ARG A 37 -0.25 -14.04 2.70
N GLY A 38 0.80 -14.47 3.43
CA GLY A 38 2.15 -13.93 3.32
C GLY A 38 2.23 -12.48 3.78
N PRO A 39 3.44 -11.86 3.82
CA PRO A 39 3.49 -10.40 3.81
C PRO A 39 2.68 -9.95 2.61
N ALA A 40 1.80 -8.95 2.79
CA ALA A 40 1.23 -8.26 1.65
C ALA A 40 2.41 -7.70 0.86
N GLN A 41 2.85 -8.44 -0.16
CA GLN A 41 3.67 -7.89 -1.21
C GLN A 41 2.76 -6.82 -1.76
N ALA A 42 3.01 -5.56 -1.37
CA ALA A 42 2.53 -4.45 -2.15
C ALA A 42 2.92 -4.85 -3.57
N PRO A 43 1.95 -5.06 -4.48
CA PRO A 43 2.32 -5.47 -5.83
C PRO A 43 3.37 -4.47 -6.25
N ALA A 44 4.50 -4.96 -6.79
CA ALA A 44 5.56 -4.13 -7.34
C ALA A 44 4.97 -3.39 -8.55
N THR A 45 4.07 -2.48 -8.25
CA THR A 45 3.29 -1.68 -9.17
C THR A 45 4.20 -0.52 -9.41
N SER A 46 4.69 -0.44 -10.64
CA SER A 46 5.44 0.72 -11.08
C SER A 46 4.61 1.97 -10.82
N PHE A 47 5.29 3.10 -10.67
CA PHE A 47 4.61 4.40 -10.57
C PHE A 47 3.63 4.59 -11.74
N PHE A 48 3.97 4.09 -12.93
CA PHE A 48 3.12 4.10 -14.11
C PHE A 48 1.76 3.40 -13.86
N GLU A 49 1.74 2.19 -13.32
CA GLU A 49 0.50 1.46 -13.04
C GLU A 49 -0.42 2.23 -12.08
N ARG A 50 0.16 2.90 -11.08
CA ARG A 50 -0.59 3.75 -10.13
C ARG A 50 -1.14 5.01 -10.81
N ALA A 51 -0.38 5.59 -11.73
CA ALA A 51 -0.72 6.82 -12.43
C ALA A 51 -1.59 6.62 -13.68
N ARG A 52 -1.87 5.37 -14.08
CA ARG A 52 -2.57 5.03 -15.33
C ARG A 52 -3.90 5.76 -15.51
N GLN A 53 -4.66 5.95 -14.43
CA GLN A 53 -5.95 6.67 -14.45
C GLN A 53 -5.84 8.15 -14.88
N TYR A 54 -4.64 8.75 -14.77
CA TYR A 54 -4.38 10.13 -15.14
C TYR A 54 -3.82 10.26 -16.57
N VAL A 55 -3.46 9.15 -17.21
CA VAL A 55 -2.96 9.15 -18.59
C VAL A 55 -4.10 9.60 -19.51
N GLY A 56 -3.87 10.71 -20.22
CA GLY A 56 -4.87 11.33 -21.10
C GLY A 56 -5.89 12.24 -20.41
N ALA A 57 -5.79 12.45 -19.09
CA ALA A 57 -6.69 13.35 -18.36
C ALA A 57 -6.46 14.84 -18.67
N ALA A 58 -5.32 15.18 -19.28
CA ALA A 58 -4.98 16.54 -19.71
C ALA A 58 -4.25 16.52 -21.06
N ALA A 59 -4.49 17.54 -21.88
CA ALA A 59 -3.73 17.78 -23.10
C ALA A 59 -2.47 18.59 -22.80
N GLY A 60 -1.36 18.22 -23.42
CA GLY A 60 -0.09 18.93 -23.27
C GLY A 60 0.91 18.52 -24.35
N PRO A 61 2.06 19.22 -24.43
CA PRO A 61 3.17 18.81 -25.28
C PRO A 61 3.58 17.37 -24.98
N GLY A 62 3.88 16.58 -26.02
CA GLY A 62 4.31 15.19 -25.86
C GLY A 62 5.64 15.02 -25.11
N ASP A 63 6.41 16.10 -24.97
CA ASP A 63 7.67 16.13 -24.23
C ASP A 63 7.68 17.30 -23.24
N LEU A 64 7.64 16.97 -21.95
CA LEU A 64 7.75 17.95 -20.85
C LEU A 64 9.11 17.89 -20.14
N SER A 65 9.93 16.87 -20.40
CA SER A 65 11.15 16.60 -19.64
C SER A 65 12.44 16.83 -20.42
N THR A 66 12.40 16.73 -21.74
CA THR A 66 13.61 16.62 -22.59
C THR A 66 13.89 17.91 -23.36
N ASN A 67 12.86 18.71 -23.64
CA ASN A 67 12.99 20.02 -24.28
C ASN A 67 12.87 21.16 -23.24
N PRO A 68 13.99 21.81 -22.85
CA PRO A 68 14.00 22.85 -21.82
C PRO A 68 13.11 24.06 -22.15
N LYS A 69 12.79 24.30 -23.43
CA LYS A 69 11.90 25.39 -23.84
C LYS A 69 10.49 25.22 -23.26
N HIS A 70 10.02 24.00 -23.04
CA HIS A 70 8.70 23.72 -22.46
C HIS A 70 8.67 23.91 -20.94
N LEU A 71 9.82 24.01 -20.28
CA LEU A 71 9.94 24.30 -18.84
C LEU A 71 10.03 25.81 -18.54
N ALA A 72 9.98 26.67 -19.55
CA ALA A 72 10.03 28.11 -19.37
C ALA A 72 8.88 28.59 -18.46
N GLY A 73 9.23 29.10 -17.27
CA GLY A 73 8.25 29.58 -16.29
C GLY A 73 7.68 28.50 -15.37
N TYR A 74 8.07 27.23 -15.52
CA TYR A 74 7.72 26.17 -14.58
C TYR A 74 8.28 26.48 -13.19
N GLY A 75 7.48 26.29 -12.14
CA GLY A 75 7.86 26.59 -10.75
C GLY A 75 7.81 28.08 -10.38
N LYS A 76 7.55 29.00 -11.32
CA LYS A 76 7.31 30.42 -10.98
C LYS A 76 5.88 30.58 -10.46
N SER A 77 5.75 30.98 -9.21
CA SER A 77 4.48 31.33 -8.58
C SER A 77 3.80 32.45 -9.37
N ARG A 78 2.55 32.22 -9.81
CA ARG A 78 1.66 33.28 -10.32
C ARG A 78 0.92 34.03 -9.20
N ARG A 79 1.44 34.00 -7.97
CA ARG A 79 0.96 34.90 -6.92
C ARG A 79 1.65 36.26 -7.08
N PRO A 80 0.89 37.37 -7.06
CA PRO A 80 1.48 38.69 -6.86
C PRO A 80 2.21 38.78 -5.51
#